data_AF-A0A7X7VYT2-F1
#
_entry.id   AF-A0A7X7VYT2-F1
#
_cell.length_a   1.000
_cell.length_b   1.000
_cell.length_c   1.000
_cell.angle_alpha   90.00
_cell.angle_beta   90.00
_cell.angle_gamma   90.00
#
_symmetry.space_group_name_H-M   'P 1'
#
loop_
_entity.id
_entity.type
_entity.pdbx_description
1 polymer ?
#
loop_
_entity_poly.entity_id
_entity_poly.type
_entity_poly.pdbx_seq_one_letter_code
_entity_poly.pdbx_strand_id
1 'polypeptide(L)' 'TNFVFASHRHLRAEDLYLRLKENRILVGYFKKPLIDNHLRISIGTDEEMRTFIEVLDRILGGADIP' A
#
# COMPACT_ATOMS: atom_id res chain seq x y z
N THR A 1 1.19 6.35 18.04
CA THR A 1 1.85 6.91 16.83
C THR A 1 2.64 5.80 16.20
N ASN A 2 2.01 4.96 15.35
CA ASN A 2 2.71 3.82 14.75
C ASN A 2 2.25 3.63 13.29
N PHE A 3 2.91 4.33 12.37
CA PHE A 3 2.65 4.24 10.94
C PHE A 3 3.91 4.58 10.15
N VAL A 4 3.95 4.12 8.90
CA VAL A 4 4.95 4.48 7.90
C VAL A 4 4.29 5.18 6.72
N PHE A 5 5.01 6.14 6.13
CA PHE A 5 4.66 6.69 4.83
C PHE A 5 5.54 6.01 3.79
N ALA A 6 4.92 5.37 2.81
CA ALA A 6 5.62 4.62 1.77
C ALA A 6 5.07 4.99 0.38
N SER A 7 5.93 4.96 -0.61
CA SER A 7 5.59 5.16 -2.01
C SER A 7 6.27 4.08 -2.86
N HIS A 8 5.64 3.70 -3.96
CA HIS A 8 6.23 2.76 -4.91
C HIS A 8 6.88 3.53 -6.06
N ARG A 9 8.06 3.09 -6.49
CA ARG A 9 8.85 3.79 -7.53
C ARG A 9 8.15 3.82 -8.89
N HIS A 10 7.37 2.79 -9.21
CA HIS A 10 6.78 2.60 -10.54
C HIS A 10 5.25 2.68 -10.57
N LEU A 11 4.58 2.56 -9.42
CA LEU A 11 3.12 2.50 -9.35
C LEU A 11 2.61 3.70 -8.57
N ARG A 12 1.49 4.26 -9.01
CA ARG A 12 0.85 5.36 -8.27
C ARG A 12 0.23 4.83 -6.98
N ALA A 13 0.36 5.59 -5.90
CA ALA A 13 -0.25 5.24 -4.63
C ALA A 13 -1.79 5.12 -4.71
N GLU A 14 -2.45 5.90 -5.58
CA GLU A 14 -3.89 5.80 -5.83
C GLU A 14 -4.27 4.39 -6.31
N ASP A 15 -3.55 3.86 -7.29
CA ASP A 15 -3.80 2.54 -7.87
C ASP A 15 -3.54 1.42 -6.86
N LEU A 16 -2.44 1.52 -6.11
CA LEU A 16 -2.13 0.57 -5.03
C LEU A 16 -3.18 0.61 -3.92
N TYR A 17 -3.63 1.80 -3.52
CA TYR A 17 -4.69 1.94 -2.52
C TYR A 17 -5.98 1.24 -2.95
N LEU A 18 -6.40 1.44 -4.20
CA LEU A 18 -7.61 0.82 -4.74
C LEU A 18 -7.50 -0.71 -4.73
N ARG A 19 -6.37 -1.27 -5.22
CA ARG A 19 -6.14 -2.72 -5.23
C ARG A 19 -6.06 -3.32 -3.83
N LEU A 20 -5.41 -2.62 -2.88
CA LEU A 20 -5.38 -3.05 -1.47
C LEU A 20 -6.80 -3.07 -0.88
N LYS A 21 -7.60 -2.03 -1.15
CA LYS A 21 -8.98 -1.93 -0.69
C LYS A 21 -9.87 -3.04 -1.25
N GLU A 22 -9.71 -3.39 -2.53
CA GLU A 22 -10.40 -4.52 -3.17
C GLU A 22 -10.07 -5.85 -2.48
N ASN A 23 -8.83 -6.00 -2.01
CA ASN A 23 -8.37 -7.15 -1.22
C ASN A 23 -8.67 -7.02 0.29
N ARG A 24 -9.59 -6.13 0.68
CA ARG A 24 -10.02 -5.88 2.07
C ARG A 24 -8.91 -5.37 3.00
N ILE A 25 -7.87 -4.77 2.43
CA ILE A 25 -6.79 -4.11 3.17
C ILE A 25 -7.00 -2.60 3.11
N LEU A 26 -7.28 -1.98 4.26
CA LEU A 26 -7.50 -0.53 4.35
C LEU A 26 -6.24 0.19 4.84
N VAL A 27 -5.65 1.00 3.97
CA VAL A 27 -4.57 1.93 4.30
C VAL A 27 -5.01 3.38 4.08
N GLY A 28 -4.26 4.35 4.58
CA GLY A 28 -4.52 5.77 4.32
C GLY A 28 -3.99 6.19 2.96
N TYR A 29 -4.83 6.84 2.14
CA TYR A 29 -4.44 7.51 0.90
C TYR A 29 -4.96 8.95 0.92
N PHE A 30 -4.13 9.91 0.50
CA PHE A 30 -4.48 11.33 0.48
C PHE A 30 -4.24 11.94 -0.90
N LYS A 31 -5.32 12.32 -1.58
CA LYS A 31 -5.26 13.01 -2.87
C LYS A 31 -4.94 14.50 -2.67
N LYS A 32 -3.67 14.80 -2.35
CA LYS A 32 -3.15 16.16 -2.18
C LYS A 32 -1.88 16.36 -3.02
N PRO A 33 -1.69 17.49 -3.72
CA PRO A 33 -0.62 17.66 -4.72
C PRO A 33 0.83 17.36 -4.29
N LEU A 34 1.14 17.36 -2.99
CA LEU A 34 2.49 17.10 -2.48
C LEU A 34 2.69 15.67 -1.96
N ILE A 35 1.62 14.92 -1.71
CA ILE A 35 1.65 13.60 -1.06
C ILE A 35 0.73 12.58 -1.73
N ASP A 36 0.22 12.89 -2.92
CA ASP A 36 -0.70 12.06 -3.69
C ASP A 36 -0.07 10.77 -4.24
N ASN A 37 1.25 10.61 -4.09
CA ASN A 37 1.96 9.38 -4.39
C ASN A 37 2.44 8.61 -3.15
N HIS A 38 1.84 8.84 -1.97
CA HIS A 38 2.17 8.10 -0.76
C HIS A 38 0.97 7.39 -0.15
N LEU A 39 1.24 6.23 0.44
CA LEU A 39 0.35 5.50 1.34
C LEU A 39 0.80 5.73 2.77
N ARG A 40 -0.16 5.94 3.67
CA ARG A 40 0.03 5.91 5.11
C ARG A 40 -0.41 4.55 5.63
N ILE A 41 0.56 3.73 6.01
CA ILE A 41 0.33 2.36 6.48
C ILE A 41 0.48 2.37 8.00
N SER A 42 -0.61 2.13 8.72
CA SER A 42 -0.56 1.93 10.17
C SER A 42 0.04 0.56 10.47
N ILE A 43 0.89 0.46 11.49
CA ILE A 43 1.47 -0.82 11.91
C ILE A 43 0.53 -1.45 12.94
N GLY A 44 -0.09 -2.56 12.54
CA GLY A 44 -0.99 -3.38 13.34
C GLY A 44 -0.26 -4.52 14.07
N THR A 45 -0.94 -5.65 14.25
CA THR A 45 -0.33 -6.89 14.77
C THR A 45 0.56 -7.55 13.71
N ASP A 46 1.42 -8.48 14.13
CA ASP A 46 2.30 -9.22 13.23
C ASP A 46 1.51 -10.00 12.16
N GLU A 47 0.35 -10.56 12.50
CA GLU A 47 -0.52 -11.30 11.58
C GLU A 47 -1.16 -10.36 10.54
N GLU A 48 -1.61 -9.18 10.97
CA GLU A 48 -2.15 -8.15 10.08
C GLU A 48 -1.07 -7.68 9.10
N MET A 49 0.15 -7.44 9.61
CA MET A 49 1.28 -7.00 8.80
C MET A 49 1.75 -8.07 7.82
N ARG A 50 1.76 -9.36 8.21
CA ARG A 50 2.04 -10.47 7.29
C ARG A 50 1.01 -10.55 6.17
N THR A 51 -0.29 -10.46 6.51
CA THR A 51 -1.37 -10.46 5.52
C THR A 51 -1.25 -9.27 4.56
N PHE A 52 -0.91 -8.09 5.09
CA PHE A 52 -0.65 -6.90 4.28
C PHE A 52 0.48 -7.14 3.27
N ILE A 53 1.61 -7.68 3.72
CA ILE A 53 2.78 -7.95 2.85
C ILE A 53 2.41 -8.99 1.78
N GLU A 54 1.75 -10.09 2.15
CA GLU A 54 1.35 -11.12 1.18
C GLU A 54 0.40 -10.59 0.10
N VAL A 55 -0.58 -9.75 0.49
CA VAL A 55 -1.49 -9.12 -0.47
C VAL A 55 -0.74 -8.12 -1.35
N LEU A 56 0.16 -7.33 -0.75
CA LEU A 56 0.98 -6.38 -1.49
C LEU A 56 1.86 -7.10 -2.51
N ASP A 57 2.52 -8.19 -2.13
CA ASP A 57 3.34 -9.01 -3.03
C ASP A 57 2.50 -9.62 -4.16
N ARG A 58 1.26 -10.04 -3.92
CA ARG A 58 0.36 -10.50 -5.00
C ARG A 58 -0.04 -9.37 -5.94
N ILE A 59 -0.25 -8.16 -5.42
CA ILE A 59 -0.60 -6.97 -6.21
C ILE A 59 0.59 -6.52 -7.08
N LEU A 60 1.81 -6.63 -6.54
CA LEU A 60 3.05 -6.25 -7.22
C LEU A 60 3.57 -7.36 -8.16
N GLY A 61 3.44 -8.62 -7.77
CA GLY A 61 4.04 -9.81 -8.39
C GLY A 61 3.14 -10.59 -9.35
N GLY A 62 2.25 -9.89 -10.05
CA GLY A 62 1.88 -10.23 -11.43
C GLY A 62 2.62 -9.36 -12.47
N ALA A 63 3.46 -8.42 -12.01
CA ALA A 63 4.35 -7.65 -12.86
C ALA A 63 5.78 -8.04 -12.51
N ASP A 64 6.42 -8.76 -13.44
CA ASP A 64 7.87 -8.72 -13.56
C ASP A 64 8.30 -7.25 -13.51
N ILE A 65 9.13 -6.94 -12.53
CA ILE A 65 9.87 -5.68 -12.48
C ILE A 65 11.11 -5.91 -13.35
N PRO A 66 11.26 -5.25 -14.52
CA PRO A 66 12.53 -5.26 -15.24
C PRO A 66 13.64 -4.59 -14.45
#